data_AF-A0AA95HEP6-F1
#
_entry.id   AF-A0AA95HEP6-F1
#
_cell.length_a   1.000
_cell.length_b   1.000
_cell.length_c   1.000
_cell.angle_alpha   90.00
_cell.angle_beta   90.00
_cell.angle_gamma   90.00
#
_symmetry.space_group_name_H-M   'P 1'
#
loop_
_entity.id
_entity.type
_entity.pdbx_description
1 polymer ?
#
loop_
_entity_poly.entity_id
_entity_poly.type
_entity_poly.pdbx_seq_one_letter_code
_entity_poly.pdbx_strand_id
1 'polypeptide(L)' 'MPNTVKVSKLTTGTSFSRNPLLVRLMENLGYMDKLGRGLPMVYQEARKLGKAVQFIDDGEEFRVILEL' A
#
# COMPACT_ATOMS: atom_id res chain seq x y z
N MET A 1 -9.49 -0.71 -11.02
CA MET A 1 -8.41 0.31 -10.85
C MET A 1 -8.19 1.00 -12.20
N PRO A 2 -7.65 2.23 -12.32
CA PRO A 2 -7.15 2.69 -13.61
C PRO A 2 -5.94 1.82 -13.98
N ASN A 3 -5.97 1.21 -15.17
CA ASN A 3 -5.17 0.08 -15.68
C ASN A 3 -3.62 0.25 -15.72
N THR A 4 -2.99 0.91 -14.76
CA THR A 4 -1.58 1.34 -14.88
C THR A 4 -0.71 1.07 -13.65
N VAL A 5 -1.26 0.58 -12.55
CA VAL A 5 -0.51 0.32 -11.30
C VAL A 5 -0.23 -1.18 -11.16
N LYS A 6 0.74 -1.71 -11.92
CA LYS A 6 1.23 -3.08 -11.66
C LYS A 6 1.89 -3.15 -10.28
N VAL A 7 1.86 -4.30 -9.62
CA VAL A 7 2.55 -4.57 -8.33
C VAL A 7 4.01 -4.10 -8.34
N SER A 8 4.68 -4.18 -9.49
CA SER A 8 6.06 -3.69 -9.71
C SER A 8 6.24 -2.17 -9.58
N LYS A 9 5.17 -1.37 -9.64
CA LYS A 9 5.18 0.09 -9.44
C LYS A 9 4.81 0.53 -8.02
N LEU A 10 4.35 -0.38 -7.16
CA LEU A 10 4.08 -0.06 -5.74
C LEU A 10 5.37 0.31 -4.99
N THR A 11 6.51 -0.25 -5.40
CA THR A 11 7.84 0.12 -4.93
C THR A 11 8.35 1.43 -5.56
N THR A 12 7.79 1.87 -6.68
CA THR A 12 8.29 3.01 -7.48
C THR A 12 7.56 4.33 -7.19
N GLY A 13 6.64 4.37 -6.23
CA GLY A 13 6.13 5.64 -5.68
C GLY A 13 4.98 6.29 -6.46
N THR A 14 4.26 5.56 -7.33
CA THR A 14 2.98 6.06 -7.86
C THR A 14 1.88 5.88 -6.81
N SER A 15 1.78 6.84 -5.90
CA SER A 15 0.75 6.88 -4.86
C SER A 15 -0.56 7.41 -5.45
N PHE A 16 -1.61 6.59 -5.49
CA PHE A 16 -2.94 7.02 -5.93
C PHE A 16 -3.94 6.92 -4.78
N SER A 17 -4.59 8.03 -4.45
CA SER A 17 -5.69 8.05 -3.49
C SER A 17 -7.02 8.11 -4.25
N ARG A 18 -7.91 7.15 -3.98
CA ARG A 18 -9.28 7.20 -4.50
C ARG A 18 -10.10 8.33 -3.87
N ASN A 19 -9.80 8.66 -2.61
CA ASN A 19 -10.46 9.73 -1.88
C ASN A 19 -9.41 10.64 -1.20
N PRO A 20 -9.05 11.78 -1.82
CA PRO A 20 -8.11 12.74 -1.26
C PRO A 20 -8.55 13.36 0.08
N LEU A 21 -9.87 13.51 0.32
CA LEU A 21 -10.39 14.05 1.58
C LEU A 21 -10.13 13.09 2.74
N LEU A 22 -10.37 11.79 2.53
CA LEU A 22 -10.11 10.78 3.55
C LEU A 22 -8.61 10.70 3.89
N VAL A 23 -7.75 10.77 2.87
CA VAL A 23 -6.29 10.82 3.04
C VAL A 23 -5.90 12.00 3.93
N ARG A 24 -6.39 13.19 3.61
CA ARG A 24 -6.06 14.41 4.36
C ARG A 24 -6.62 14.38 5.78
N LEU A 25 -7.79 13.78 5.99
CA LEU A 25 -8.35 13.56 7.32
C LEU A 25 -7.45 12.63 8.15
N MET A 26 -7.00 11.52 7.58
CA MET A 26 -6.10 10.58 8.26
C MET A 26 -4.72 11.19 8.57
N GLU A 27 -4.20 12.03 7.66
CA GLU A 27 -2.97 12.80 7.91
C GLU A 27 -3.15 13.79 9.06
N ASN A 28 -4.24 14.55 9.06
CA ASN A 28 -4.53 15.53 10.12
C ASN A 28 -4.71 14.89 11.50
N LEU A 29 -5.25 13.66 11.55
CA LEU A 29 -5.43 12.90 12.79
C LEU A 29 -4.15 12.16 13.22
N GLY A 30 -3.08 12.21 12.43
CA GLY A 30 -1.82 11.52 12.73
C GLY A 30 -1.89 10.00 12.54
N TYR A 31 -2.95 9.47 11.93
CA TYR A 31 -3.08 8.04 11.61
C TYR A 31 -2.32 7.62 10.36
N MET A 32 -1.93 8.59 9.53
CA MET A 32 -1.17 8.35 8.32
C MET A 32 -0.13 9.43 8.14
N ASP A 33 1.05 9.03 7.66
CA ASP A 33 2.21 9.91 7.58
C ASP A 33 2.31 10.59 6.19
N LYS A 34 2.64 9.82 5.13
CA LYS A 34 2.50 10.28 3.74
C LYS A 34 2.00 9.16 2.84
N LEU A 35 1.15 9.51 1.89
CA LEU A 35 0.63 8.59 0.88
C LEU A 35 1.76 7.86 0.12
N GLY A 36 1.68 6.53 0.04
CA GLY A 36 2.60 5.69 -0.73
C GLY A 36 3.73 5.03 0.05
N ARG A 37 3.93 5.37 1.33
CA ARG A 37 4.96 4.70 2.17
C ARG A 37 4.42 3.53 2.99
N GLY A 38 3.09 3.41 3.15
CA GLY A 38 2.46 2.38 3.97
C GLY A 38 2.77 0.94 3.52
N LEU A 39 2.51 0.61 2.24
CA LEU A 39 2.76 -0.74 1.71
C LEU A 39 4.24 -1.13 1.73
N PRO A 40 5.19 -0.27 1.29
CA PRO A 40 6.62 -0.54 1.46
C PRO A 40 7.04 -0.78 2.91
N MET A 41 6.48 -0.04 3.88
CA MET A 41 6.79 -0.24 5.30
C MET A 41 6.32 -1.60 5.80
N VAL A 42 5.09 -2.02 5.47
CA VAL A 42 4.57 -3.35 5.84
C VAL A 42 5.46 -4.45 5.27
N TYR A 43 5.88 -4.32 4.01
CA TYR A 43 6.79 -5.29 3.38
C TYR A 43 8.15 -5.36 4.10
N GLN A 44 8.74 -4.21 4.44
CA GLN A 44 10.01 -4.16 5.16
C GLN A 44 9.91 -4.79 6.55
N GLU A 45 8.87 -4.46 7.32
CA GLU A 45 8.68 -5.00 8.68
C GLU A 45 8.36 -6.49 8.65
N ALA A 46 7.52 -6.95 7.73
CA ALA A 46 7.26 -8.39 7.59
C ALA A 46 8.53 -9.17 7.26
N ARG A 47 9.38 -8.64 6.36
CA ARG A 47 10.68 -9.25 6.03
C ARG A 47 11.62 -9.29 7.23
N LYS A 48 11.65 -8.25 8.07
CA LYS A 48 12.43 -8.25 9.32
C LYS A 48 11.95 -9.32 10.30
N LEU A 49 10.65 -9.59 10.32
CA LEU A 49 10.02 -10.64 11.13
C LEU A 49 10.13 -12.05 10.50
N GLY A 50 10.78 -12.18 9.34
CA GLY A 50 10.88 -13.45 8.62
C GLY A 50 9.56 -13.92 7.99
N LYS A 51 8.56 -13.04 7.89
CA LYS A 51 7.24 -13.33 7.33
C LYS A 51 7.18 -12.97 5.85
N ALA A 52 6.49 -13.78 5.06
CA ALA A 52 6.19 -13.44 3.68
C ALA A 52 4.94 -12.56 3.60
N VAL A 53 4.99 -11.60 2.66
CA VAL A 53 3.83 -10.79 2.26
C VAL A 53 3.61 -10.99 0.79
N GLN A 54 2.38 -11.33 0.42
CA GLN A 54 1.96 -11.49 -0.97
C GLN A 54 1.07 -10.31 -1.36
N PHE A 55 1.36 -9.72 -2.52
CA PHE A 55 0.58 -8.66 -3.13
C PHE A 55 -0.04 -9.21 -4.41
N ILE A 56 -1.37 -9.32 -4.44
CA ILE A 56 -2.13 -9.86 -5.56
C ILE A 56 -2.96 -8.71 -6.14
N ASP A 57 -2.80 -8.46 -7.44
CA ASP A 57 -3.57 -7.45 -8.17
C ASP A 57 -4.30 -8.12 -9.32
N ASP A 58 -5.61 -8.30 -9.16
CA ASP A 58 -6.48 -8.95 -10.15
C ASP A 58 -7.20 -7.92 -11.03
N GLY A 59 -6.80 -6.64 -10.99
CA GLY A 59 -7.35 -5.53 -11.78
C GLY A 59 -8.66 -4.93 -11.25
N GLU A 60 -9.52 -5.78 -10.67
CA GLU A 60 -10.72 -5.37 -9.92
C GLU A 60 -10.37 -5.04 -8.48
N GLU A 61 -9.64 -5.95 -7.83
CA GLU A 61 -9.26 -5.89 -6.43
C GLU A 61 -7.74 -6.01 -6.26
N PHE A 62 -7.26 -5.33 -5.22
CA PHE A 62 -5.88 -5.43 -4.76
C PHE A 62 -5.88 -6.05 -3.37
N ARG A 63 -5.21 -7.19 -3.22
CA ARG A 63 -5.16 -7.98 -1.99
C ARG A 63 -3.74 -7.99 -1.42
N VAL A 64 -3.65 -7.87 -0.10
CA VAL A 64 -2.40 -7.97 0.65
C VAL A 64 -2.57 -9.11 1.66
N ILE A 65 -1.74 -10.14 1.54
CA ILE A 65 -1.78 -11.32 2.40
C ILE A 65 -0.48 -11.35 3.22
N LEU A 66 -0.60 -11.26 4.54
CA LEU A 66 0.51 -11.46 5.47
C LEU A 66 0.40 -12.88 6.02
N GLU A 67 1.45 -13.69 5.87
CA GLU A 67 1.50 -15.01 6.50
C GLU A 67 1.57 -14.86 8.03
N LEU A 68 0.73 -15.60 8.75
CA LEU A 68 0.58 -15.54 10.21
C LEU A 68 1.68 -16.33 10.93
#